data_AF-A0A6J3M2U9-F1
#
_entry.id   AF-A0A6J3M2U9-F1
#
_cell.length_a   1.000
_cell.length_b   1.000
_cell.length_c   1.000
_cell.angle_alpha   90.00
_cell.angle_beta   90.00
_cell.angle_gamma   90.00
#
_symmetry.space_group_name_H-M   'P 1'
#
loop_
_entity.id
_entity.type
_entity.pdbx_description
1 polymer ?
#
loop_
_entity_poly.entity_id
_entity_poly.type
_entity_poly.pdbx_seq_one_letter_code
_entity_poly.pdbx_strand_id
1 'polypeptide(L)'
;MSSRPAGATKRVSTATPADLAPKPPCTIHTSAVVSEKAQITGAHPVEIGENTVIHPYAKIRSDRGSVKIGRNCTVCEKAVVGIADGEGTVVIGDGVNIETGALVEAAIIGDGTSIEVRAIVGRASVLGKHCKITPMNEVKPNETLPDYTVIFGDNQHRIDLTLSENSNLRITKQRGQEMHLELLRRLIPNASSKWS
;
A
#
# COMPACT_ATOMS: atom_id res chain seq x y z
N MET A 1 -26.78 59.82 -17.86
CA MET A 1 -26.04 59.77 -16.57
C MET A 1 -26.96 59.02 -15.60
N SER A 2 -26.63 57.95 -14.90
CA SER A 2 -25.39 57.28 -14.50
C SER A 2 -25.83 55.83 -14.14
N SER A 3 -25.42 54.85 -14.94
CA SER A 3 -24.39 53.82 -14.64
C SER A 3 -24.77 52.78 -13.56
N ARG A 4 -25.06 51.55 -14.02
CA ARG A 4 -25.18 50.30 -13.24
C ARG A 4 -23.95 50.07 -12.33
N PRO A 5 -24.11 49.51 -11.12
CA PRO A 5 -22.98 49.21 -10.26
C PRO A 5 -22.13 48.05 -10.81
N ALA A 6 -20.82 48.20 -10.63
CA ALA A 6 -19.74 47.45 -11.26
C ALA A 6 -19.63 46.00 -10.77
N GLY A 7 -19.05 45.17 -11.64
CA GLY A 7 -18.94 43.73 -11.53
C GLY A 7 -18.19 43.23 -10.30
N ALA A 8 -18.63 42.04 -9.86
CA ALA A 8 -18.04 41.24 -8.82
C ALA A 8 -16.53 41.10 -8.98
N THR A 9 -15.81 41.51 -7.94
CA THR A 9 -14.37 41.32 -7.78
C THR A 9 -14.05 39.84 -7.93
N LYS A 10 -13.43 39.45 -9.05
CA LYS A 10 -12.79 38.14 -9.20
C LYS A 10 -11.78 38.02 -8.06
N ARG A 11 -12.07 37.16 -7.08
CA ARG A 11 -11.07 36.66 -6.14
C ARG A 11 -9.98 35.99 -6.97
N VAL A 12 -8.88 36.69 -7.17
CA VAL A 12 -7.61 36.07 -7.51
C VAL A 12 -7.22 35.32 -6.24
N SER A 13 -7.59 34.05 -6.18
CA SER A 13 -7.00 33.12 -5.22
C SER A 13 -5.54 32.97 -5.63
N THR A 14 -4.70 33.84 -5.08
CA THR A 14 -3.28 33.56 -4.87
C THR A 14 -3.24 32.27 -4.06
N ALA A 15 -3.07 31.15 -4.74
CA ALA A 15 -2.69 29.91 -4.10
C ALA A 15 -1.34 30.18 -3.44
N THR A 16 -1.38 30.45 -2.13
CA THR A 16 -0.26 30.22 -1.25
C THR A 16 0.30 28.81 -1.55
N PRO A 17 1.62 28.61 -1.54
CA PRO A 17 2.23 27.28 -1.63
C PRO A 17 1.88 26.53 -0.34
N ALA A 18 0.64 26.05 -0.27
CA ALA A 18 0.10 25.35 0.87
C ALA A 18 0.74 23.96 0.91
N ASP A 19 1.48 23.76 1.98
CA ASP A 19 1.85 22.48 2.55
C ASP A 19 2.80 21.65 1.70
N LEU A 20 4.08 22.01 1.85
CA LEU A 20 5.10 21.00 2.14
C LEU A 20 4.56 20.10 3.25
N ALA A 21 3.81 19.05 2.89
CA ALA A 21 3.70 17.90 3.75
C ALA A 21 5.14 17.58 4.18
N PRO A 22 5.42 17.48 5.50
CA PRO A 22 6.75 17.10 5.94
C PRO A 22 7.10 15.86 5.13
N LYS A 23 8.21 15.91 4.37
CA LYS A 23 8.66 14.69 3.70
C LYS A 23 8.94 13.74 4.85
N PRO A 24 8.20 12.63 4.98
CA PRO A 24 8.51 11.68 6.03
C PRO A 24 9.95 11.23 5.81
N PRO A 25 10.71 10.94 6.87
CA PRO A 25 12.02 10.32 6.70
C PRO A 25 11.82 8.97 5.99
N CYS A 26 12.02 8.96 4.68
CA CYS A 26 11.82 7.80 3.81
C CYS A 26 13.18 7.12 3.63
N THR A 27 13.31 5.88 4.09
CA THR A 27 14.46 5.04 3.79
C THR A 27 14.07 4.10 2.67
N ILE A 28 14.46 4.45 1.44
CA ILE A 28 14.14 3.68 0.24
C ILE A 28 15.39 2.96 -0.23
N HIS A 29 15.30 1.64 -0.38
CA HIS A 29 16.41 0.89 -0.93
C HIS A 29 16.67 1.23 -2.41
N THR A 30 17.92 1.23 -2.86
CA THR A 30 18.31 1.60 -4.23
C THR A 30 17.66 0.72 -5.31
N SER A 31 17.36 -0.54 -4.98
CA SER A 31 16.69 -1.48 -5.89
C SER A 31 15.16 -1.35 -5.91
N ALA A 32 14.58 -0.55 -5.02
CA ALA A 32 13.14 -0.29 -5.01
C ALA A 32 12.76 0.70 -6.12
N VAL A 33 11.63 0.46 -6.75
CA VAL A 33 11.09 1.30 -7.82
C VAL A 33 9.88 2.04 -7.29
N VAL A 34 9.97 3.37 -7.25
CA VAL A 34 8.87 4.24 -6.85
C VAL A 34 8.48 5.10 -8.03
N SER A 35 7.22 4.99 -8.46
CA SER A 35 6.70 5.83 -9.53
C SER A 35 6.67 7.31 -9.12
N GLU A 36 6.92 8.21 -10.08
CA GLU A 36 6.94 9.66 -9.84
C GLU A 36 5.61 10.21 -9.31
N LYS A 37 4.51 9.57 -9.72
CA LYS A 37 3.13 9.93 -9.36
C LYS A 37 2.66 9.26 -8.06
N ALA A 38 3.51 8.47 -7.40
CA ALA A 38 3.19 7.96 -6.07
C ALA A 38 3.18 9.12 -5.06
N GLN A 39 2.24 9.05 -4.11
CA GLN A 39 2.09 10.05 -3.06
C GLN A 39 2.52 9.43 -1.74
N ILE A 40 3.65 9.87 -1.21
CA ILE A 40 4.11 9.50 0.13
C ILE A 40 3.97 10.74 1.00
N THR A 41 3.13 10.65 2.03
CA THR A 41 2.79 11.78 2.91
C THR A 41 2.85 11.34 4.36
N GLY A 42 3.47 12.11 5.25
CA GLY A 42 3.48 11.75 6.66
C GLY A 42 4.58 12.45 7.48
N ALA A 43 4.48 12.37 8.80
CA ALA A 43 5.51 12.85 9.72
C ALA A 43 6.41 11.72 10.26
N HIS A 44 5.97 10.47 10.13
CA HIS A 44 6.66 9.29 10.65
C HIS A 44 7.55 8.62 9.61
N PRO A 45 8.52 7.79 10.03
CA PRO A 45 9.42 7.12 9.10
C PRO A 45 8.70 6.09 8.23
N VAL A 46 9.07 6.09 6.94
CA VAL A 46 8.65 5.11 5.95
C VAL A 46 9.86 4.33 5.47
N GLU A 47 9.85 3.02 5.61
CA GLU A 47 10.90 2.14 5.12
C GLU A 47 10.37 1.33 3.94
N ILE A 48 11.10 1.34 2.82
CA ILE A 48 10.77 0.56 1.63
C ILE A 48 11.91 -0.40 1.35
N GLY A 49 11.59 -1.68 1.49
CA GLY A 49 12.52 -2.77 1.27
C GLY A 49 12.96 -2.92 -0.18
N GLU A 50 13.98 -3.76 -0.34
CA GLU A 50 14.59 -4.06 -1.62
C GLU A 50 13.55 -4.58 -2.60
N ASN A 51 13.76 -4.30 -3.89
CA ASN A 51 13.02 -4.98 -4.94
C ASN A 51 11.49 -4.73 -4.93
N THR A 52 11.04 -3.79 -4.11
CA THR A 52 9.64 -3.40 -3.99
C THR A 52 9.26 -2.40 -5.06
N VAL A 53 8.04 -2.53 -5.60
CA VAL A 53 7.53 -1.70 -6.69
C VAL A 53 6.27 -0.97 -6.25
N ILE A 54 6.29 0.36 -6.36
CA ILE A 54 5.16 1.24 -6.07
C ILE A 54 4.65 1.84 -7.37
N HIS A 55 3.40 1.53 -7.70
CA HIS A 55 2.72 2.00 -8.90
C HIS A 55 2.34 3.48 -8.83
N PRO A 56 2.08 4.13 -9.99
CA PRO A 56 1.57 5.50 -10.02
C PRO A 56 0.24 5.61 -9.27
N TYR A 57 0.01 6.75 -8.61
CA TYR A 57 -1.19 7.03 -7.80
C TYR A 57 -1.38 6.13 -6.56
N ALA A 58 -0.43 5.27 -6.23
CA ALA A 58 -0.39 4.65 -4.91
C ALA A 58 -0.17 5.73 -3.84
N LYS A 59 -0.83 5.57 -2.69
CA LYS A 59 -0.76 6.50 -1.56
C LYS A 59 -0.20 5.79 -0.34
N ILE A 60 0.91 6.30 0.18
CA ILE A 60 1.50 5.84 1.43
C ILE A 60 1.33 6.96 2.45
N ARG A 61 0.55 6.68 3.49
CA ARG A 61 0.25 7.62 4.57
C ARG A 61 0.99 7.19 5.83
N SER A 62 1.88 8.06 6.30
CA SER A 62 2.67 7.89 7.52
C SER A 62 2.48 9.11 8.43
N ASP A 63 1.28 9.67 8.44
CA ASP A 63 0.87 10.85 9.21
C ASP A 63 0.65 10.52 10.68
N ARG A 64 0.13 9.33 10.99
CA ARG A 64 -0.15 8.87 12.36
C ARG A 64 0.59 7.60 12.79
N GLY A 65 1.49 7.12 11.94
CA GLY A 65 2.12 5.83 12.14
C GLY A 65 3.31 5.59 11.23
N SER A 66 4.29 4.84 11.72
CA SER A 66 5.40 4.36 10.87
C SER A 66 4.92 3.29 9.90
N VAL A 67 5.47 3.30 8.69
CA VAL A 67 5.13 2.32 7.65
C VAL A 67 6.40 1.61 7.22
N LYS A 68 6.44 0.29 7.38
CA LYS A 68 7.56 -0.55 6.94
C LYS A 68 7.05 -1.49 5.87
N ILE A 69 7.64 -1.41 4.69
CA ILE A 69 7.35 -2.29 3.56
C ILE A 69 8.55 -3.21 3.37
N GLY A 70 8.30 -4.51 3.37
CA GLY A 70 9.30 -5.54 3.16
C GLY A 70 9.87 -5.57 1.75
N ARG A 71 10.56 -6.67 1.44
CA ARG A 71 11.21 -6.92 0.17
C ARG A 71 10.26 -7.58 -0.82
N ASN A 72 10.50 -7.37 -2.11
CA ASN A 72 9.72 -8.00 -3.18
C ASN A 72 8.20 -7.73 -3.06
N CYS A 73 7.81 -6.56 -2.55
CA CYS A 73 6.40 -6.20 -2.44
C CYS A 73 5.93 -5.47 -3.69
N THR A 74 4.64 -5.57 -3.99
CA THR A 74 4.00 -4.78 -5.06
C THR A 74 2.87 -3.96 -4.46
N VAL A 75 2.88 -2.65 -4.70
CA VAL A 75 1.78 -1.74 -4.34
C VAL A 75 1.19 -1.18 -5.62
N CYS A 76 0.02 -1.68 -6.00
CA CYS A 76 -0.67 -1.32 -7.22
C CYS A 76 -1.33 0.07 -7.14
N GLU A 77 -1.83 0.52 -8.29
CA GLU A 77 -2.40 1.85 -8.46
C GLU A 77 -3.57 2.11 -7.51
N LYS A 78 -3.70 3.34 -7.01
CA LYS A 78 -4.76 3.76 -6.08
C LYS A 78 -4.81 2.98 -4.75
N ALA A 79 -3.90 2.04 -4.51
CA ALA A 79 -3.79 1.40 -3.21
C ALA A 79 -3.38 2.44 -2.16
N VAL A 80 -3.95 2.31 -0.97
CA VAL A 80 -3.69 3.19 0.16
C VAL A 80 -3.10 2.34 1.28
N VAL A 81 -1.85 2.63 1.64
CA VAL A 81 -1.15 1.98 2.76
C VAL A 81 -0.96 3.02 3.85
N GLY A 82 -1.47 2.76 5.04
CA GLY A 82 -1.32 3.69 6.17
C GLY A 82 -2.62 4.00 6.88
N ILE A 83 -2.49 4.44 8.13
CA ILE A 83 -3.58 4.58 9.09
C ILE A 83 -4.25 5.95 8.93
N ALA A 84 -5.56 6.00 8.70
CA ALA A 84 -6.29 7.27 8.62
C ALA A 84 -6.49 7.95 9.99
N ASP A 85 -7.05 7.23 10.96
CA ASP A 85 -7.71 7.86 12.12
C ASP A 85 -7.24 7.36 13.49
N GLY A 86 -6.04 7.67 13.96
CA GLY A 86 -5.49 7.18 15.23
C GLY A 86 -4.06 6.72 15.07
N GLU A 87 -3.45 6.14 16.11
CA GLU A 87 -2.02 5.84 16.10
C GLU A 87 -1.75 4.33 15.93
N GLY A 88 -0.67 4.01 15.21
CA GLY A 88 -0.23 2.62 15.06
C GLY A 88 0.96 2.49 14.11
N THR A 89 1.43 1.26 13.89
CA THR A 89 2.51 0.97 12.95
C THR A 89 1.99 -0.04 11.93
N VAL A 90 2.30 0.18 10.66
CA VAL A 90 1.99 -0.76 9.58
C VAL A 90 3.27 -1.47 9.19
N VAL A 91 3.33 -2.78 9.43
CA VAL A 91 4.46 -3.63 9.01
C VAL A 91 3.99 -4.60 7.94
N ILE A 92 4.53 -4.47 6.74
CA ILE A 92 4.29 -5.37 5.62
C ILE A 92 5.52 -6.28 5.46
N GLY A 93 5.30 -7.58 5.52
CA GLY A 93 6.34 -8.61 5.31
C GLY A 93 6.80 -8.72 3.86
N ASP A 94 7.58 -9.76 3.57
CA ASP A 94 8.21 -9.94 2.26
C ASP A 94 7.27 -10.62 1.25
N GLY A 95 7.35 -10.26 -0.03
CA GLY A 95 6.58 -10.91 -1.10
C GLY A 95 5.07 -10.62 -1.05
N VAL A 96 4.69 -9.50 -0.42
CA VAL A 96 3.28 -9.10 -0.29
C VAL A 96 2.81 -8.36 -1.55
N ASN A 97 1.63 -8.74 -2.05
CA ASN A 97 0.97 -8.08 -3.16
C ASN A 97 -0.22 -7.29 -2.66
N ILE A 98 -0.23 -5.98 -2.93
CA ILE A 98 -1.33 -5.06 -2.63
C ILE A 98 -1.90 -4.59 -3.95
N GLU A 99 -3.08 -5.10 -4.29
CA GLU A 99 -3.72 -4.84 -5.57
C GLU A 99 -4.44 -3.49 -5.63
N THR A 100 -4.88 -3.17 -6.84
CA THR A 100 -5.44 -1.87 -7.20
C THR A 100 -6.59 -1.47 -6.28
N GLY A 101 -6.48 -0.28 -5.67
CA GLY A 101 -7.52 0.29 -4.80
C GLY A 101 -7.71 -0.42 -3.45
N ALA A 102 -6.81 -1.32 -3.05
CA ALA A 102 -6.85 -1.89 -1.71
C ALA A 102 -6.52 -0.83 -0.63
N LEU A 103 -7.14 -0.97 0.54
CA LEU A 103 -6.88 -0.14 1.72
C LEU A 103 -6.22 -1.00 2.80
N VAL A 104 -5.05 -0.60 3.26
CA VAL A 104 -4.25 -1.36 4.22
C VAL A 104 -3.98 -0.53 5.47
N GLU A 105 -4.67 -0.87 6.56
CA GLU A 105 -4.48 -0.29 7.89
C GLU A 105 -4.04 -1.33 8.94
N ALA A 106 -3.63 -2.52 8.49
CA ALA A 106 -3.14 -3.62 9.33
C ALA A 106 -1.96 -3.19 10.20
N ALA A 107 -1.85 -3.79 11.39
CA ALA A 107 -0.63 -3.67 12.19
C ALA A 107 0.51 -4.47 11.56
N ILE A 108 0.23 -5.73 11.20
CA ILE A 108 1.21 -6.68 10.68
C ILE A 108 0.60 -7.45 9.52
N ILE A 109 1.33 -7.56 8.42
CA ILE A 109 1.01 -8.43 7.29
C ILE A 109 2.14 -9.42 7.10
N GLY A 110 1.83 -10.70 7.20
CA GLY A 110 2.78 -11.78 7.01
C GLY A 110 3.23 -11.95 5.57
N ASP A 111 4.37 -12.61 5.41
CA ASP A 111 5.05 -12.83 4.13
C ASP A 111 4.18 -13.57 3.11
N GLY A 112 4.31 -13.24 1.83
CA GLY A 112 3.64 -13.92 0.73
C GLY A 112 2.12 -13.75 0.69
N THR A 113 1.59 -12.83 1.49
CA THR A 113 0.18 -12.48 1.56
C THR A 113 -0.25 -11.69 0.33
N SER A 114 -1.47 -11.93 -0.15
CA SER A 114 -2.02 -11.28 -1.33
C SER A 114 -3.33 -10.57 -0.96
N ILE A 115 -3.33 -9.24 -1.06
CA ILE A 115 -4.48 -8.37 -0.82
C ILE A 115 -5.02 -7.98 -2.19
N GLU A 116 -6.20 -8.50 -2.54
CA GLU A 116 -6.77 -8.34 -3.88
C GLU A 116 -7.49 -6.98 -4.05
N VAL A 117 -8.00 -6.75 -5.27
CA VAL A 117 -8.57 -5.47 -5.72
C VAL A 117 -9.67 -4.96 -4.78
N ARG A 118 -9.53 -3.71 -4.30
CA ARG A 118 -10.48 -3.05 -3.38
C ARG A 118 -10.74 -3.80 -2.07
N ALA A 119 -9.86 -4.71 -1.67
CA ALA A 119 -9.92 -5.30 -0.34
C ALA A 119 -9.58 -4.25 0.72
N ILE A 120 -10.24 -4.33 1.87
CA ILE A 120 -10.03 -3.46 3.02
C ILE A 120 -9.42 -4.29 4.14
N VAL A 121 -8.29 -3.86 4.67
CA VAL A 121 -7.66 -4.49 5.81
C VAL A 121 -7.76 -3.56 6.99
N GLY A 122 -8.66 -3.89 7.92
CA GLY A 122 -9.00 -3.06 9.05
C GLY A 122 -7.83 -2.78 9.98
N ARG A 123 -7.96 -1.70 10.76
CA ARG A 123 -6.95 -1.27 11.71
C ARG A 123 -6.50 -2.38 12.64
N ALA A 124 -5.20 -2.41 12.94
CA ALA A 124 -4.61 -3.26 13.98
C ALA A 124 -4.91 -4.75 13.78
N SER A 125 -5.34 -5.13 12.58
CA SER A 125 -5.43 -6.52 12.19
C SER A 125 -4.03 -7.09 12.01
N VAL A 126 -3.91 -8.38 12.28
CA VAL A 126 -2.68 -9.14 12.15
C VAL A 126 -2.94 -10.25 11.16
N LEU A 127 -2.30 -10.17 10.01
CA LEU A 127 -2.41 -11.18 8.95
C LEU A 127 -1.23 -12.13 9.07
N GLY A 128 -1.52 -13.42 9.15
CA GLY A 128 -0.52 -14.48 9.05
C GLY A 128 0.14 -14.54 7.67
N LYS A 129 1.01 -15.53 7.49
CA LYS A 129 1.76 -15.76 6.25
C LYS A 129 0.87 -16.39 5.19
N HIS A 130 1.14 -16.03 3.94
CA HIS A 130 0.46 -16.56 2.76
C HIS A 130 -1.07 -16.44 2.79
N CYS A 131 -1.59 -15.42 3.46
CA CYS A 131 -3.03 -15.16 3.45
C CYS A 131 -3.47 -14.64 2.07
N LYS A 132 -4.73 -14.83 1.72
CA LYS A 132 -5.34 -14.22 0.53
C LYS A 132 -6.66 -13.57 0.90
N ILE A 133 -6.79 -12.29 0.60
CA ILE A 133 -8.04 -11.54 0.82
C ILE A 133 -8.66 -11.33 -0.55
N THR A 134 -9.83 -11.90 -0.81
CA THR A 134 -10.50 -11.76 -2.11
C THR A 134 -10.89 -10.32 -2.43
N PRO A 135 -11.16 -10.01 -3.71
CA PRO A 135 -11.57 -8.67 -4.11
C PRO A 135 -12.82 -8.21 -3.36
N MET A 136 -12.87 -6.94 -2.98
CA MET A 136 -14.01 -6.31 -2.30
C MET A 136 -14.39 -6.91 -0.93
N ASN A 137 -13.48 -7.66 -0.30
CA ASN A 137 -13.66 -8.15 1.06
C ASN A 137 -13.02 -7.24 2.09
N GLU A 138 -13.47 -7.37 3.34
CA GLU A 138 -12.97 -6.60 4.46
C GLU A 138 -12.51 -7.51 5.60
N VAL A 139 -11.30 -7.26 6.10
CA VAL A 139 -10.82 -7.80 7.37
C VAL A 139 -11.22 -6.85 8.48
N LYS A 140 -11.86 -7.36 9.53
CA LYS A 140 -12.33 -6.51 10.61
C LYS A 140 -11.16 -5.88 11.37
N PRO A 141 -11.35 -4.69 11.96
CA PRO A 141 -10.35 -4.12 12.85
C PRO A 141 -10.06 -5.04 14.04
N ASN A 142 -8.79 -5.11 14.45
CA ASN A 142 -8.27 -5.97 15.54
C ASN A 142 -8.43 -7.48 15.30
N GLU A 143 -8.73 -7.89 14.06
CA GLU A 143 -8.85 -9.29 13.71
C GLU A 143 -7.47 -9.91 13.48
N THR A 144 -7.27 -11.12 14.01
CA THR A 144 -6.05 -11.90 13.77
C THR A 144 -6.38 -13.07 12.85
N LEU A 145 -5.80 -13.05 11.65
CA LEU A 145 -5.95 -14.11 10.67
C LEU A 145 -4.76 -15.08 10.76
N PRO A 146 -5.01 -16.39 10.94
CA PRO A 146 -3.94 -17.37 10.96
C PRO A 146 -3.31 -17.54 9.58
N ASP A 147 -2.13 -18.16 9.55
CA ASP A 147 -1.42 -18.48 8.30
C ASP A 147 -2.29 -19.28 7.33
N TYR A 148 -2.09 -19.06 6.03
CA TYR A 148 -2.82 -19.70 4.94
C TYR A 148 -4.33 -19.41 4.93
N THR A 149 -4.77 -18.34 5.60
CA THR A 149 -6.19 -17.98 5.57
C THR A 149 -6.56 -17.29 4.26
N VAL A 150 -7.63 -17.77 3.66
CA VAL A 150 -8.30 -17.17 2.52
C VAL A 150 -9.63 -16.61 3.01
N ILE A 151 -9.80 -15.31 2.87
CA ILE A 151 -11.09 -14.65 3.07
C ILE A 151 -11.80 -14.65 1.73
N PHE A 152 -13.04 -15.10 1.70
CA PHE A 152 -13.90 -15.17 0.52
C PHE A 152 -15.37 -14.99 0.89
N GLY A 153 -16.22 -14.64 -0.08
CA GLY A 153 -17.66 -14.46 0.14
C GLY A 153 -17.94 -13.36 1.17
N ASP A 154 -19.07 -13.39 1.89
CA ASP A 154 -19.43 -12.42 2.95
C ASP A 154 -18.49 -12.49 4.18
N ASN A 155 -17.19 -12.22 4.00
CA ASN A 155 -16.11 -12.31 4.98
C ASN A 155 -16.01 -13.68 5.67
N GLN A 156 -16.21 -14.76 4.91
CA GLN A 156 -15.98 -16.11 5.39
C GLN A 156 -14.51 -16.47 5.31
N HIS A 157 -14.05 -17.26 6.27
CA HIS A 157 -12.66 -17.67 6.36
C HIS A 157 -12.53 -19.14 5.97
N ARG A 158 -11.54 -19.45 5.15
CA ARG A 158 -11.14 -20.81 4.83
C ARG A 158 -9.63 -20.92 4.97
N ILE A 159 -9.17 -22.04 5.48
CA ILE A 159 -7.75 -22.36 5.48
C ILE A 159 -7.41 -23.01 4.13
N ASP A 160 -6.44 -22.44 3.42
CA ASP A 160 -5.92 -23.02 2.18
C ASP A 160 -4.90 -24.11 2.49
N LEU A 161 -5.43 -25.32 2.68
CA LEU A 161 -4.63 -26.54 2.87
C LEU A 161 -3.73 -26.82 1.67
N THR A 162 -4.12 -26.39 0.48
CA THR A 162 -3.35 -26.60 -0.76
C THR A 162 -1.99 -25.95 -0.67
N LEU A 163 -1.94 -24.72 -0.15
CA LEU A 163 -0.72 -23.95 -0.03
C LEU A 163 0.09 -24.33 1.22
N SER A 164 -0.54 -24.84 2.27
CA SER A 164 0.15 -25.35 3.46
C SER A 164 0.82 -26.70 3.22
N GLU A 165 0.18 -27.60 2.48
CA GLU A 165 0.70 -28.96 2.24
C GLU A 165 1.71 -29.01 1.09
N ASN A 166 1.53 -28.19 0.05
CA ASN A 166 2.36 -28.26 -1.15
C ASN A 166 3.45 -27.17 -1.19
N SER A 167 4.66 -27.53 -0.80
CA SER A 167 5.84 -26.65 -0.90
C SER A 167 6.14 -26.21 -2.35
N ASN A 168 5.92 -27.08 -3.33
CA ASN A 168 6.12 -26.77 -4.75
C ASN A 168 5.23 -25.62 -5.23
N LEU A 169 4.00 -25.53 -4.73
CA LEU A 169 3.10 -24.42 -5.07
C LEU A 169 3.58 -23.10 -4.48
N ARG A 170 4.13 -23.12 -3.26
CA ARG A 170 4.73 -21.93 -2.64
C ARG A 170 5.90 -21.41 -3.46
N ILE A 171 6.81 -22.31 -3.86
CA ILE A 171 7.96 -21.97 -4.69
C ILE A 171 7.51 -21.41 -6.04
N THR A 172 6.52 -22.04 -6.67
CA THR A 172 6.00 -21.60 -7.97
C THR A 172 5.33 -20.23 -7.87
N LYS A 173 4.52 -19.98 -6.82
CA LYS A 173 3.89 -18.68 -6.55
C LYS A 173 4.95 -17.60 -6.35
N GLN A 174 5.94 -17.88 -5.51
CA GLN A 174 7.03 -16.94 -5.22
C GLN A 174 7.82 -16.61 -6.49
N ARG A 175 8.18 -17.62 -7.29
CA ARG A 175 8.86 -17.43 -8.57
C ARG A 175 8.03 -16.61 -9.56
N GLY A 176 6.71 -16.84 -9.60
CA GLY A 176 5.78 -16.06 -10.42
C GLY A 176 5.74 -14.59 -9.99
N GLN A 177 5.73 -14.32 -8.67
CA GLN A 177 5.80 -12.97 -8.13
C GLN A 177 7.14 -12.30 -8.46
N GLU A 178 8.25 -13.00 -8.33
CA GLU A 178 9.58 -12.49 -8.68
C GLU A 178 9.69 -12.12 -10.16
N MET A 179 9.18 -12.97 -11.06
CA MET A 179 9.10 -12.67 -12.49
C MET A 179 8.20 -11.46 -12.78
N HIS A 180 7.06 -11.35 -12.09
CA HIS A 180 6.16 -10.21 -12.22
C HIS A 180 6.85 -8.91 -11.79
N LEU A 181 7.55 -8.92 -10.66
CA LEU A 181 8.34 -7.79 -10.19
C LEU A 181 9.45 -7.41 -11.15
N GLU A 182 10.15 -8.38 -11.73
CA GLU A 182 11.19 -8.10 -12.73
C GLU A 182 10.62 -7.35 -13.94
N LEU A 183 9.45 -7.76 -14.43
CA LEU A 183 8.76 -7.07 -15.52
C LEU A 183 8.32 -5.66 -15.10
N LEU A 184 7.71 -5.51 -13.93
CA LEU A 184 7.27 -4.21 -13.44
C LEU A 184 8.43 -3.22 -13.29
N ARG A 185 9.61 -3.67 -12.85
CA ARG A 185 10.80 -2.81 -12.77
C ARG A 185 11.28 -2.33 -14.14
N ARG A 186 11.10 -3.15 -15.19
CA ARG A 186 11.45 -2.73 -16.57
C ARG A 186 10.42 -1.76 -17.15
N LEU A 187 9.15 -1.86 -16.74
CA LEU A 187 8.05 -1.07 -17.28
C LEU A 187 7.85 0.26 -16.57
N ILE A 188 8.00 0.29 -15.24
CA ILE A 188 7.74 1.48 -14.45
C ILE A 188 9.03 2.32 -14.39
N PRO A 189 9.01 3.55 -14.93
CA PRO A 189 10.17 4.43 -14.85
C PRO A 189 10.49 4.74 -13.39
N ASN A 190 11.73 4.47 -13.00
CA ASN A 190 12.17 4.64 -11.63
C ASN A 190 12.35 6.12 -11.30
N ALA A 191 11.59 6.63 -10.33
CA ALA A 191 11.71 7.98 -9.80
C ALA A 191 12.06 7.98 -8.30
N SER A 192 12.66 6.90 -7.79
CA SER A 192 13.03 6.76 -6.37
C SER A 192 13.96 7.88 -5.87
N SER A 193 14.79 8.46 -6.75
CA SER A 193 15.68 9.60 -6.45
C SER A 193 14.97 10.86 -5.97
N LYS A 194 13.65 10.99 -6.17
CA LYS A 194 12.85 12.14 -5.68
C LYS A 194 12.65 12.12 -4.16
N TRP A 195 12.75 10.94 -3.56
CA TRP A 195 12.44 10.66 -2.17
C TRP A 195 13.66 10.20 -1.36
N SER A 196 14.83 10.09 -2.02
CA SER A 196 16.14 9.89 -1.40
C SER A 196 16.70 11.21 -0.86
#